data_AF-A0AAE5F070-F1
#
_entry.id   AF-A0AAE5F070-F1
#
_cell.length_a   1.000
_cell.length_b   1.000
_cell.length_c   1.000
_cell.angle_alpha   90.00
_cell.angle_beta   90.00
_cell.angle_gamma   90.00
#
_symmetry.space_group_name_H-M   'P 1'
#
loop_
_entity.id
_entity.type
_entity.pdbx_description
1 polymer ?
#
loop_
_entity_poly.entity_id
_entity_poly.type
_entity_poly.pdbx_seq_one_letter_code
_entity_poly.pdbx_strand_id
1 'polypeptide(L)' 'MNLSFAKRVADIITIVSFIALLVLLSINFYFNMQTNGFSAGFKIESTTNIIFVSLLFATCLISDIISTVLKRKLKYKH' A
#
# COMPACT_ATOMS: atom_id res chain seq x y z
N MET A 1 23.69 -11.95 -4.56
CA MET A 1 22.21 -11.97 -4.45
C MET A 1 21.61 -11.88 -5.84
N ASN A 2 20.77 -12.83 -6.25
CA ASN A 2 20.18 -12.84 -7.59
C ASN A 2 19.20 -11.66 -7.75
N LEU A 3 19.44 -10.75 -8.71
CA LEU A 3 18.56 -9.57 -8.94
C LEU A 3 17.11 -9.99 -9.21
N SER A 4 16.91 -11.12 -9.89
CA SER A 4 15.58 -11.70 -10.14
C SER A 4 14.86 -12.08 -8.83
N PHE A 5 15.58 -12.65 -7.87
CA PHE A 5 15.03 -13.00 -6.55
C PHE A 5 14.66 -11.76 -5.74
N ALA A 6 15.55 -10.76 -5.70
CA ALA A 6 15.30 -9.50 -4.99
C ALA A 6 14.05 -8.76 -5.52
N LYS A 7 13.86 -8.77 -6.85
CA LYS A 7 12.65 -8.21 -7.48
C LYS A 7 11.37 -8.94 -7.03
N ARG A 8 11.37 -10.28 -7.04
CA ARG A 8 10.21 -11.08 -6.61
C ARG A 8 9.83 -10.79 -5.17
N VAL A 9 10.81 -10.64 -4.28
CA VAL A 9 10.57 -10.30 -2.87
C VAL A 9 9.93 -8.91 -2.76
N ALA A 10 10.45 -7.91 -3.48
CA ALA A 10 9.85 -6.57 -3.51
C ALA A 10 8.39 -6.61 -4.02
N ASP A 11 8.14 -7.32 -5.13
CA ASP A 11 6.77 -7.46 -5.67
C ASP A 11 5.80 -8.08 -4.65
N ILE A 12 6.23 -9.14 -3.94
CA ILE A 12 5.42 -9.78 -2.89
C ILE A 12 5.14 -8.82 -1.73
N ILE A 13 6.16 -8.09 -1.26
CA ILE A 13 6.00 -7.10 -0.18
C ILE A 13 5.02 -6.01 -0.59
N THR A 14 5.10 -5.51 -1.84
CA THR A 14 4.17 -4.51 -2.36
C THR A 14 2.74 -5.05 -2.35
N ILE A 15 2.51 -6.27 -2.85
CA ILE A 15 1.17 -6.88 -2.89
C ILE A 15 0.59 -7.04 -1.49
N VAL A 16 1.36 -7.62 -0.56
CA VAL A 16 0.90 -7.85 0.82
C VAL A 16 0.61 -6.51 1.51
N SER A 17 1.48 -5.52 1.36
CA SER A 17 1.29 -4.19 1.96
C SER A 17 0.07 -3.47 1.38
N PHE A 18 -0.16 -3.61 0.07
CA PHE A 18 -1.31 -3.02 -0.60
C PHE A 18 -2.63 -3.68 -0.16
N ILE A 19 -2.67 -5.01 -0.03
CA ILE A 19 -3.84 -5.72 0.51
C ILE A 19 -4.12 -5.28 1.95
N ALA A 20 -3.10 -5.18 2.81
CA ALA A 20 -3.26 -4.71 4.17
C ALA A 20 -3.81 -3.28 4.23
N LEU A 21 -3.33 -2.39 3.35
CA LEU A 21 -3.84 -1.02 3.22
C LEU A 21 -5.32 -1.01 2.83
N LEU A 22 -5.72 -1.82 1.83
CA LEU A 22 -7.12 -1.93 1.41
C LEU A 22 -8.02 -2.42 2.53
N VAL A 23 -7.62 -3.47 3.27
CA VAL A 23 -8.39 -4.00 4.39
C VAL A 23 -8.58 -2.94 5.48
N LEU A 24 -7.51 -2.21 5.83
CA LEU A 24 -7.59 -1.13 6.81
C LEU A 24 -8.52 0.00 6.37
N LEU A 25 -8.42 0.40 5.11
CA LEU A 25 -9.31 1.40 4.54
C LEU A 25 -10.76 0.91 4.56
N SER A 26 -11.03 -0.34 4.19
CA SER A 26 -12.39 -0.92 4.22
C SER A 26 -12.98 -0.97 5.63
N ILE A 27 -12.20 -1.33 6.64
CA ILE A 27 -12.67 -1.38 8.04
C ILE A 27 -12.98 0.02 8.58
N ASN A 28 -12.18 1.02 8.19
CA ASN A 28 -12.35 2.40 8.64
C ASN A 28 -13.26 3.21 7.70
N PHE A 29 -13.80 2.60 6.64
CA PHE A 29 -14.73 3.23 5.72
C PHE A 29 -16.10 3.32 6.37
N TYR A 30 -16.66 4.53 6.39
CA TYR A 30 -18.02 4.75 6.86
C TYR A 30 -18.90 5.20 5.69
N PHE A 31 -20.15 4.76 5.76
CA PHE A 31 -21.21 5.17 4.86
C PHE A 31 -22.38 5.60 5.74
N ASN A 32 -22.69 6.88 5.74
CA ASN A 32 -23.75 7.45 6.57
C ASN A 32 -24.79 8.12 5.67
N MET A 33 -26.00 7.58 5.67
CA MET A 33 -27.17 8.18 5.04
C MET A 33 -27.89 9.01 6.10
N GLN A 34 -27.75 10.34 6.05
CA GLN A 34 -28.52 11.25 6.90
C GLN A 34 -29.66 11.87 6.13
N THR A 35 -30.70 12.30 6.85
CA THR A 35 -31.90 12.95 6.32
C THR A 35 -31.57 14.21 5.49
N ASN A 36 -30.41 14.83 5.70
CA ASN A 36 -29.93 16.03 5.00
C ASN A 36 -28.90 15.74 3.89
N GLY A 37 -28.56 14.47 3.63
CA GLY A 37 -27.63 14.13 2.56
C GLY A 37 -26.81 12.86 2.80
N PHE A 38 -26.10 12.47 1.75
CA PHE A 38 -25.23 11.31 1.73
C PHE A 38 -23.79 11.70 2.12
N SER A 39 -23.19 10.97 3.06
CA SER A 39 -21.78 11.13 3.43
C SER A 39 -21.08 9.78 3.44
N ALA A 40 -19.92 9.70 2.77
CA ALA A 40 -19.02 8.57 2.85
C ALA A 40 -17.58 9.07 2.96
N GLY A 41 -16.78 8.32 3.69
CA GLY A 41 -15.38 8.67 3.91
C GLY A 41 -14.69 7.66 4.81
N PHE A 42 -13.54 8.04 5.35
CA PHE A 42 -12.78 7.22 6.28
C PHE A 42 -12.74 7.91 7.65
N LYS A 43 -12.99 7.15 8.72
CA LYS A 43 -12.89 7.65 10.09
C LYS A 43 -11.76 6.91 10.79
N ILE A 44 -10.59 7.54 10.83
CA ILE A 44 -9.40 7.00 11.51
C ILE A 44 -9.20 7.82 12.79
N GLU A 45 -9.73 7.32 13.91
CA GLU A 45 -9.73 8.07 15.18
C GLU A 45 -8.47 7.86 16.02
N SER A 46 -7.76 6.74 15.81
CA SER A 46 -6.57 6.38 16.59
C SER A 46 -5.29 6.87 15.89
N THR A 47 -4.45 7.60 16.64
CA THR A 47 -3.10 8.00 16.19
C THR A 47 -2.28 6.80 15.70
N THR A 48 -2.40 5.65 16.35
CA THR A 48 -1.73 4.41 15.95
C THR A 48 -2.17 3.94 14.56
N ASN A 49 -3.46 4.04 14.24
CA ASN A 49 -3.97 3.67 12.92
C ASN A 49 -3.47 4.62 11.83
N ILE A 50 -3.39 5.92 12.12
CA ILE A 50 -2.85 6.92 11.18
C ILE A 50 -1.38 6.61 10.87
N ILE A 51 -0.58 6.34 11.90
CA ILE A 51 0.84 5.98 11.74
C ILE A 51 0.97 4.70 10.92
N PHE A 52 0.17 3.68 11.22
CA PHE A 52 0.23 2.39 10.55
C PHE A 52 -0.17 2.46 9.07
N VAL A 53 -1.24 3.20 8.73
CA VAL A 53 -1.64 3.45 7.34
C VAL A 53 -0.56 4.23 6.59
N SER A 54 0.02 5.24 7.23
CA SER A 54 1.12 6.03 6.64
C SER A 54 2.36 5.16 6.36
N LEU A 55 2.69 4.25 7.28
CA LEU A 55 3.81 3.32 7.14
C LEU A 55 3.56 2.32 6.00
N LEU A 56 2.35 1.74 5.91
CA LEU A 56 1.98 0.83 4.83
C LEU A 56 2.04 1.52 3.47
N PHE A 57 1.56 2.76 3.40
CA PHE A 57 1.60 3.55 2.18
C PHE A 57 3.05 3.85 1.75
N ALA A 58 3.90 4.29 2.68
CA ALA A 58 5.32 4.53 2.40
C ALA A 58 6.03 3.24 1.95
N THR A 59 5.72 2.12 2.58
CA THR A 59 6.29 0.81 2.22
C THR A 59 5.89 0.39 0.80
N CYS A 60 4.63 0.62 0.41
CA CYS A 60 4.16 0.35 -0.96
C CYS A 60 4.94 1.19 -1.99
N LEU A 61 5.08 2.50 -1.75
CA LEU A 61 5.82 3.40 -2.64
C LEU A 61 7.29 2.99 -2.79
N ILE A 62 7.98 2.74 -1.67
CA ILE A 62 9.38 2.37 -1.67
C ILE A 62 9.58 1.03 -2.39
N SER A 63 8.74 0.04 -2.11
CA SER A 63 8.83 -1.28 -2.72
C SER A 63 8.55 -1.26 -4.23
N ASP A 64 7.60 -0.43 -4.69
CA ASP A 64 7.31 -0.25 -6.12
C ASP A 64 8.45 0.46 -6.87
N ILE A 65 9.03 1.50 -6.28
CA ILE A 65 10.22 2.18 -6.82
C ILE A 65 11.38 1.17 -6.94
N ILE A 66 11.64 0.41 -5.88
CA ILE A 66 12.69 -0.62 -5.86
C ILE A 66 12.44 -1.66 -6.96
N SER A 67 11.22 -2.19 -7.07
CA SER A 67 10.86 -3.15 -8.12
C SER A 67 11.07 -2.59 -9.53
N THR A 68 10.68 -1.33 -9.75
CA THR A 68 10.86 -0.64 -11.04
C THR A 68 12.34 -0.45 -11.39
N VAL A 69 13.16 -0.02 -10.43
CA VAL A 69 14.61 0.13 -10.60
C VAL A 69 15.26 -1.22 -10.90
N LEU A 70 14.90 -2.28 -10.16
CA LEU A 70 15.37 -3.64 -10.40
C LEU A 70 14.97 -4.16 -11.79
N LYS A 71 13.74 -3.90 -12.23
CA LYS A 71 13.25 -4.25 -13.58
C LYS A 71 14.07 -3.55 -14.67
N ARG A 72 14.39 -2.27 -14.50
CA ARG A 72 15.28 -1.54 -15.43
C ARG A 72 16.68 -2.16 -15.45
N LYS A 73 17.30 -2.40 -14.29
CA LYS A 73 18.64 -3.00 -14.22
C LYS A 73 18.71 -4.41 -14.82
N LEU A 74 17.66 -5.21 -14.69
CA LEU A 74 17.57 -6.53 -15.34
C LEU A 74 17.46 -6.41 -16.87
N LYS A 75 16.74 -5.41 -17.39
CA LYS A 75 16.57 -5.19 -18.83
C LYS A 75 17.86 -4.73 -19.52
N TYR A 76 18.72 -3.97 -18.84
CA TYR A 76 20.01 -3.52 -19.38
C TYR A 76 21.16 -4.55 -19.25
N LYS A 77 20.91 -5.68 -18.58
CA LYS A 77 21.91 -6.75 -18.40
C LYS A 77 21.82 -7.84 -19.48
N HIS A 78 20.82 -7.75 -20.35
CA HIS A 78 20.59 -8.56 -21.54
C HIS A 78 20.85 -7.71 -22.78
#